data_AF-A0A379W4L6-F1
#
_entry.id   AF-A0A379W4L6-F1
#
_cell.length_a   1.000
_cell.length_b   1.000
_cell.length_c   1.000
_cell.angle_alpha   90.00
_cell.angle_beta   90.00
_cell.angle_gamma   90.00
#
_symmetry.space_group_name_H-M   'P 1'
#
loop_
_entity.id
_entity.type
_entity.pdbx_description
1 polymer ?
#
loop_
_entity_poly.entity_id
_entity_poly.type
_entity_poly.pdbx_seq_one_letter_code
_entity_poly.pdbx_strand_id
1 'polypeptide(L)'
;MLLDQQALFSAAQAITATAVSTNVIDTGSSKDVGKYGDIPLLIQVVEAFNTLTSLTVTVQTDDNSSFSSATDVISMVIPLASLTVGYKTPVITLPMKLERYIRLNYTVTGTAPTTGKVTAGIVGGVQTNV
;
A
#
# COMPACT_ATOMS: atom_id res chain seq x y z
N MET A 1 -5.74 -17.27 -1.06
CA MET A 1 -4.44 -16.56 -0.96
C MET A 1 -3.80 -16.92 0.37
N LEU A 2 -2.50 -17.17 0.38
CA LEU A 2 -1.70 -17.28 1.60
C LEU A 2 -0.91 -15.98 1.76
N LEU A 3 -1.03 -15.31 2.91
CA LEU A 3 -0.31 -14.07 3.22
C LEU A 3 0.87 -14.41 4.14
N ASP A 4 2.09 -14.09 3.71
CA ASP A 4 3.27 -14.14 4.58
C ASP A 4 3.33 -12.87 5.43
N GLN A 5 3.47 -13.03 6.74
CA GLN A 5 3.47 -11.92 7.69
C GLN A 5 4.66 -10.97 7.48
N GLN A 6 5.80 -11.48 7.02
CA GLN A 6 6.98 -10.64 6.70
C GLN A 6 6.79 -9.84 5.40
N ALA A 7 5.86 -10.26 4.55
CA ALA A 7 5.54 -9.62 3.28
C ALA A 7 4.40 -8.60 3.39
N LEU A 8 3.87 -8.34 4.60
CA LEU A 8 2.82 -7.35 4.81
C LEU A 8 3.41 -5.98 5.12
N PHE A 9 2.91 -4.97 4.40
CA PHE A 9 3.09 -3.56 4.74
C PHE A 9 2.14 -3.17 5.88
N SER A 10 0.89 -3.63 5.80
CA SER A 10 -0.16 -3.34 6.77
C SER A 10 -1.14 -4.50 6.90
N ALA A 11 -1.54 -4.80 8.13
CA ALA A 11 -2.52 -5.84 8.44
C ALA A 11 -3.70 -5.21 9.17
N ALA A 12 -4.81 -5.02 8.45
CA ALA A 12 -6.00 -4.32 8.96
C ALA A 12 -5.68 -3.01 9.70
N GLN A 13 -4.72 -2.24 9.19
CA GLN A 13 -4.30 -0.98 9.78
C GLN A 13 -5.42 0.06 9.68
N ALA A 14 -5.81 0.63 10.82
CA ALA A 14 -6.76 1.74 10.85
C ALA A 14 -6.08 3.02 10.35
N ILE A 15 -6.68 3.66 9.35
CA ILE A 15 -6.19 4.90 8.77
C ILE A 15 -7.16 6.00 9.16
N THR A 16 -6.93 6.63 10.32
CA THR A 16 -7.76 7.73 10.85
C THR A 16 -7.16 9.11 10.60
N ALA A 17 -5.94 9.16 10.09
CA ALA A 17 -5.22 10.36 9.64
C ALA A 17 -4.18 9.93 8.59
N THR A 18 -3.55 10.89 7.92
CA THR A 18 -2.41 10.60 7.04
C THR A 18 -1.31 9.88 7.81
N ALA A 19 -0.95 8.68 7.35
CA ALA A 19 0.00 7.81 8.03
C ALA A 19 0.69 6.87 7.04
N VAL A 20 1.90 6.44 7.40
CA VAL A 20 2.63 5.38 6.68
C VAL A 20 2.13 3.99 7.10
N SER A 21 2.47 2.97 6.33
CA SER A 21 2.21 1.58 6.67
C SER A 21 2.88 1.17 7.98
N THR A 22 2.23 0.27 8.74
CA THR A 22 2.76 -0.22 10.02
C THR A 22 4.11 -0.92 9.91
N ASN A 23 4.41 -1.48 8.74
CA ASN A 23 5.66 -2.17 8.47
C ASN A 23 6.33 -1.60 7.21
N VAL A 24 7.66 -1.74 7.19
CA VAL A 24 8.55 -1.47 6.07
C VAL A 24 9.11 -2.81 5.61
N ILE A 25 9.11 -3.07 4.31
CA ILE A 25 9.75 -4.26 3.75
C ILE A 25 11.18 -3.91 3.37
N ASP A 26 12.14 -4.61 3.96
CA ASP A 26 13.54 -4.64 3.52
C ASP A 26 13.73 -5.82 2.55
N THR A 27 14.06 -5.52 1.30
CA THR A 27 14.31 -6.55 0.27
C THR A 27 15.69 -7.21 0.40
N GLY A 28 16.53 -6.74 1.31
CA GLY A 28 17.89 -7.24 1.57
C GLY A 28 18.90 -6.91 0.47
N SER A 29 18.49 -6.18 -0.59
CA SER A 29 19.35 -5.82 -1.72
C SER A 29 18.89 -4.53 -2.37
N SER A 30 19.80 -3.72 -2.90
CA SER A 30 19.47 -2.50 -3.66
C SER A 30 19.02 -2.80 -5.10
N LYS A 31 18.54 -4.02 -5.37
CA LYS A 31 18.05 -4.40 -6.69
C LYS A 31 16.62 -3.89 -6.85
N ASP A 32 16.32 -3.39 -8.05
CA ASP A 32 14.96 -3.04 -8.43
C ASP A 32 14.10 -4.31 -8.56
N VAL A 33 13.43 -4.68 -7.47
CA VAL A 33 12.58 -5.87 -7.39
C VAL A 33 11.32 -5.76 -8.27
N GLY A 34 10.90 -4.54 -8.61
CA GLY A 34 9.73 -4.29 -9.47
C GLY A 34 10.07 -4.22 -10.97
N LYS A 35 11.35 -4.36 -11.34
CA LYS A 35 11.83 -4.21 -12.73
C LYS A 35 11.06 -5.04 -13.77
N TYR A 36 10.59 -6.23 -13.40
CA TYR A 36 9.88 -7.11 -14.33
C TYR A 36 8.35 -7.03 -14.19
N GLY A 37 7.84 -6.32 -13.19
CA GLY A 37 6.40 -6.25 -12.94
C GLY A 37 5.79 -7.59 -12.50
N ASP A 38 6.60 -8.56 -12.06
CA ASP A 38 6.14 -9.91 -11.74
C ASP A 38 5.78 -10.10 -10.27
N ILE A 39 6.15 -9.15 -9.40
CA ILE A 39 5.90 -9.25 -7.95
C ILE A 39 4.50 -8.72 -7.65
N PRO A 40 3.55 -9.57 -7.24
CA PRO A 40 2.18 -9.14 -7.02
C PRO A 40 2.05 -8.32 -5.74
N LEU A 41 1.37 -7.18 -5.85
CA LEU A 41 1.05 -6.27 -4.76
C LEU A 41 -0.46 -6.31 -4.51
N LEU A 42 -0.86 -6.64 -3.29
CA LEU A 42 -2.24 -6.50 -2.83
C LEU A 42 -2.35 -5.25 -1.98
N ILE A 43 -3.32 -4.39 -2.30
CA ILE A 43 -3.82 -3.34 -1.40
C ILE A 43 -5.33 -3.50 -1.38
N GLN A 44 -5.86 -3.82 -0.21
CA GLN A 44 -7.28 -4.12 -0.02
C GLN A 44 -7.85 -3.34 1.15
N VAL A 45 -9.04 -2.78 0.94
CA VAL A 45 -9.86 -2.20 2.00
C VAL A 45 -10.59 -3.33 2.73
N VAL A 46 -10.36 -3.46 4.03
CA VAL A 46 -10.99 -4.49 4.89
C VAL A 46 -12.06 -3.93 5.81
N GLU A 47 -12.09 -2.62 6.00
CA GLU A 47 -13.18 -1.88 6.66
C GLU A 47 -13.43 -0.60 5.84
N ALA A 48 -14.70 -0.31 5.53
CA ALA A 48 -15.05 0.84 4.71
C ALA A 48 -14.67 2.16 5.37
N PHE A 49 -14.25 3.11 4.54
CA PHE A 49 -13.93 4.46 4.98
C PHE A 49 -15.18 5.33 5.09
N ASN A 50 -15.13 6.35 5.94
CA ASN A 50 -16.14 7.39 6.07
C ASN A 50 -15.51 8.80 5.97
N THR A 51 -16.35 9.83 5.84
CA THR A 51 -16.09 11.29 5.98
C THR A 51 -14.98 11.95 5.14
N LEU A 52 -13.96 11.22 4.72
CA LEU A 52 -12.88 11.69 3.87
C LEU A 52 -13.37 11.92 2.43
N THR A 53 -12.65 12.74 1.68
CA THR A 53 -12.94 12.98 0.25
C THR A 53 -12.30 11.89 -0.61
N SER A 54 -11.01 11.65 -0.40
CA SER A 54 -10.25 10.61 -1.08
C SER A 54 -9.07 10.13 -0.24
N LEU A 55 -8.68 8.88 -0.47
CA LEU A 55 -7.47 8.29 0.07
C LEU A 55 -6.46 8.14 -1.06
N THR A 56 -5.32 8.80 -0.93
CA THR A 56 -4.20 8.61 -1.83
C THR A 56 -3.27 7.57 -1.24
N VAL A 57 -3.08 6.45 -1.93
CA VAL A 57 -2.11 5.43 -1.54
C VAL A 57 -0.88 5.60 -2.43
N THR A 58 0.27 5.79 -1.82
CA THR A 58 1.54 5.94 -2.52
C THR A 58 2.48 4.83 -2.10
N VAL A 59 3.06 4.13 -3.07
CA VAL A 59 4.20 3.23 -2.80
C VAL A 59 5.44 4.10 -2.76
N GLN A 60 6.17 4.02 -1.66
CA GLN A 60 7.41 4.76 -1.44
C GLN A 60 8.57 3.80 -1.30
N THR A 61 9.73 4.23 -1.78
CA THR A 61 10.97 3.49 -1.67
C THR A 61 12.11 4.38 -1.14
N ASP A 62 13.09 3.79 -0.48
CA ASP A 62 14.28 4.48 0.02
C ASP A 62 15.48 3.51 0.15
N ASP A 63 16.70 4.05 0.24
CA ASP A 63 17.94 3.32 0.43
C ASP A 63 18.22 3.02 1.91
N ASN A 64 17.52 3.70 2.81
CA ASN A 64 17.63 3.57 4.26
C ASN A 64 16.28 3.33 4.93
N SER A 65 16.32 2.65 6.09
CA SER A 65 15.12 2.31 6.85
C SER A 65 14.44 3.51 7.51
N SER A 66 15.13 4.65 7.62
CA SER A 66 14.56 5.89 8.15
C SER A 66 13.69 6.63 7.15
N PHE A 67 13.74 6.27 5.86
CA PHE A 67 13.07 6.98 4.78
C PHE A 67 13.40 8.48 4.75
N SER A 68 14.68 8.84 4.93
CA SER A 68 15.10 10.24 4.97
C SER A 68 15.02 10.96 3.61
N SER A 69 14.92 10.21 2.51
CA SER A 69 14.89 10.70 1.13
C SER A 69 13.88 9.90 0.30
N ALA A 70 12.70 9.67 0.85
CA ALA A 70 11.71 8.78 0.26
C ALA A 70 11.32 9.22 -1.15
N THR A 71 11.33 8.26 -2.08
CA THR A 71 10.90 8.45 -3.46
C THR A 71 9.54 7.81 -3.67
N ASP A 72 8.60 8.58 -4.21
CA ASP A 72 7.28 8.09 -4.61
C ASP A 72 7.39 7.40 -5.98
N VAL A 73 7.12 6.10 -6.04
CA VAL A 73 7.24 5.33 -7.30
C VAL A 73 5.90 5.15 -8.02
N ILE A 74 4.80 5.11 -7.28
CA ILE A 74 3.44 5.15 -7.83
C ILE A 74 2.48 5.74 -6.80
N SER A 75 1.50 6.49 -7.27
CA SER A 75 0.45 7.06 -6.44
C SER A 75 -0.91 6.86 -7.08
N MET A 76 -1.90 6.55 -6.25
CA MET A 76 -3.27 6.24 -6.67
C MET A 76 -4.26 6.94 -5.75
N VAL A 77 -5.09 7.79 -6.35
CA VAL A 77 -6.14 8.53 -5.65
C VAL A 77 -7.43 7.71 -5.73
N ILE A 78 -7.92 7.23 -4.58
CA ILE A 78 -9.17 6.50 -4.49
C ILE A 78 -10.24 7.40 -3.88
N PRO A 79 -11.35 7.70 -4.59
CA PRO A 79 -12.45 8.47 -4.01
C PRO A 79 -13.20 7.66 -2.95
N LEU A 80 -13.82 8.34 -1.98
CA LEU A 80 -14.60 7.70 -0.91
C LEU A 80 -15.61 6.66 -1.44
N ALA A 81 -16.28 6.96 -2.56
CA ALA A 81 -17.28 6.07 -3.17
C ALA A 81 -16.72 4.68 -3.56
N SER A 82 -15.41 4.57 -3.77
CA SER A 82 -14.74 3.29 -4.09
C SER A 82 -14.15 2.60 -2.87
N LEU A 83 -14.02 3.29 -1.73
CA LEU A 83 -13.41 2.76 -0.50
C LEU A 83 -14.37 1.90 0.32
N THR A 84 -14.97 0.90 -0.33
CA THR A 84 -15.86 -0.08 0.29
C THR A 84 -15.09 -1.33 0.72
N VAL A 85 -15.69 -2.13 1.62
CA VAL A 85 -15.10 -3.41 2.05
C VAL A 85 -14.89 -4.32 0.84
N GLY A 86 -13.69 -4.89 0.72
CA GLY A 86 -13.33 -5.78 -0.38
C GLY A 86 -12.79 -5.06 -1.61
N TYR A 87 -12.81 -3.72 -1.64
CA TYR A 87 -12.16 -2.96 -2.71
C TYR A 87 -10.67 -3.31 -2.78
N LYS A 88 -10.21 -3.63 -3.99
CA LYS A 88 -8.81 -3.88 -4.31
C LYS A 88 -8.36 -2.85 -5.33
N THR A 89 -7.12 -2.41 -5.19
CA THR A 89 -6.54 -1.43 -6.10
C THR A 89 -6.29 -2.03 -7.48
N PRO A 90 -6.33 -1.22 -8.56
CA PRO A 90 -6.00 -1.69 -9.90
C PRO A 90 -4.50 -1.96 -10.07
N VAL A 91 -3.66 -1.39 -9.20
CA VAL A 91 -2.24 -1.73 -9.11
C VAL A 91 -2.13 -3.10 -8.46
N ILE A 92 -1.71 -4.08 -9.24
CA ILE A 92 -1.61 -5.49 -8.82
C ILE A 92 -0.17 -5.98 -8.74
N THR A 93 0.82 -5.17 -9.11
CA THR A 93 2.25 -5.51 -9.12
C THR A 93 3.09 -4.33 -8.63
N LEU A 94 4.29 -4.64 -8.13
CA LEU A 94 5.27 -3.63 -7.77
C LEU A 94 5.76 -2.86 -9.00
N PRO A 95 5.85 -1.51 -8.93
CA PRO A 95 6.37 -0.70 -10.03
C PRO A 95 7.90 -0.81 -10.14
N MET A 96 8.44 -0.41 -11.29
CA MET A 96 9.90 -0.28 -11.48
C MET A 96 10.50 0.84 -10.62
N LYS A 97 11.83 0.89 -10.56
CA LYS A 97 12.66 1.87 -9.84
C LYS A 97 12.54 1.75 -8.32
N LEU A 98 12.40 0.54 -7.82
CA LEU A 98 12.44 0.29 -6.38
C LEU A 98 13.87 0.26 -5.86
N GLU A 99 14.01 0.74 -4.64
CA GLU A 99 15.21 0.67 -3.81
C GLU A 99 15.01 -0.40 -2.71
N ARG A 100 15.94 -0.46 -1.75
CA ARG A 100 16.01 -1.54 -0.77
C ARG A 100 14.79 -1.60 0.15
N TYR A 101 14.35 -0.45 0.67
CA TYR A 101 13.25 -0.35 1.63
C TYR A 101 12.00 0.15 0.95
N ILE A 102 10.89 -0.55 1.15
CA ILE A 102 9.60 -0.25 0.53
C ILE A 102 8.55 -0.06 1.63
N ARG A 103 7.70 0.96 1.50
CA ARG A 103 6.53 1.17 2.36
C ARG A 103 5.36 1.73 1.58
N LEU A 104 4.18 1.74 2.20
CA LEU A 104 3.04 2.49 1.70
C LEU A 104 2.84 3.77 2.53
N ASN A 105 2.41 4.84 1.87
CA ASN A 105 1.94 6.04 2.52
C ASN A 105 0.47 6.27 2.18
N TYR A 106 -0.35 6.45 3.21
CA TYR A 106 -1.79 6.66 3.11
C TYR A 106 -2.09 8.13 3.41
N THR A 107 -2.32 8.93 2.38
CA THR A 107 -2.67 10.35 2.53
C THR A 107 -4.18 10.54 2.50
N VAL A 108 -4.73 11.02 3.61
CA VAL A 108 -6.15 11.35 3.73
C VAL A 108 -6.38 12.77 3.21
N THR A 109 -7.30 12.92 2.26
CA THR A 109 -7.76 14.23 1.80
C THR A 109 -9.17 14.50 2.33
N GLY A 110 -9.40 15.70 2.88
CA GLY A 110 -10.68 16.10 3.47
C GLY A 110 -10.72 15.89 4.98
N THR A 111 -11.90 15.55 5.51
CA THR A 111 -12.07 15.28 6.94
C THR A 111 -11.48 13.93 7.31
N ALA A 112 -10.75 13.88 8.43
CA ALA A 112 -10.20 12.65 8.97
C ALA A 112 -11.31 11.59 9.15
N PRO A 113 -11.13 10.36 8.62
CA PRO A 113 -12.06 9.26 8.85
C PRO A 113 -12.01 8.76 10.29
N THR A 114 -13.15 8.27 10.77
CA THR A 114 -13.24 7.51 12.04
C THR A 114 -13.32 6.01 11.82
N THR A 115 -13.62 5.56 10.60
CA THR A 115 -13.60 4.16 10.16
C THR A 115 -12.74 4.01 8.92
N GLY A 116 -12.18 2.83 8.71
CA GLY A 116 -11.37 2.57 7.51
C GLY A 116 -10.11 1.80 7.86
N LYS A 117 -9.99 0.60 7.29
CA LYS A 117 -8.83 -0.26 7.48
C LYS A 117 -8.31 -0.78 6.16
N VAL A 118 -6.99 -0.81 6.04
CA VAL A 118 -6.29 -1.32 4.87
C VAL A 118 -5.42 -2.51 5.27
N THR A 119 -5.46 -3.54 4.43
CA THR A 119 -4.47 -4.62 4.44
C THR A 119 -3.70 -4.55 3.13
N ALA A 120 -2.38 -4.52 3.22
CA ALA A 120 -1.52 -4.48 2.06
C ALA A 120 -0.25 -5.31 2.24
N GLY A 121 0.21 -5.92 1.16
CA GLY A 121 1.40 -6.75 1.17
C GLY A 121 1.76 -7.31 -0.20
N ILE A 122 2.97 -7.85 -0.27
CA ILE A 122 3.45 -8.68 -1.38
C ILE A 122 2.83 -10.06 -1.22
N VAL A 123 2.25 -10.59 -2.29
CA VAL A 123 1.47 -11.84 -2.26
C VAL A 123 1.88 -12.77 -3.40
N GLY A 124 1.65 -14.08 -3.27
CA GLY A 124 1.93 -15.05 -4.34
C GLY A 124 1.01 -14.95 -5.57
N GLY A 125 0.02 -14.05 -5.53
CA GLY A 125 -0.93 -13.79 -6.62
C GLY A 125 -2.15 -13.03 -6.11
N VAL A 126 -2.67 -12.10 -6.91
CA VAL A 126 -3.87 -11.32 -6.57
C VAL A 126 -5.09 -12.02 -7.18
N GLN A 127 -6.08 -12.38 -6.35
CA GLN A 127 -7.36 -12.88 -6.87
C GLN A 127 -8.14 -11.72 -7.50
N THR A 128 -8.36 -11.79 -8.81
CA THR A 128 -9.07 -10.78 -9.61
C THR A 128 -10.48 -11.19 -10.01
N ASN A 129 -10.83 -12.48 -9.97
CA ASN A 129 -12.19 -12.94 -10.22
C ASN A 129 -13.16 -12.45 -9.12
N VAL A 130 -14.27 -11.85 -9.59
CA VAL A 130 -15.45 -11.46 -8.80
C VAL A 130 -16.39 -12.64 -8.60
#